data_AF-A0A9D6MRD3-F1
#
_entry.id   AF-A0A9D6MRD3-F1
#
_cell.length_a   1.000
_cell.length_b   1.000
_cell.length_c   1.000
_cell.angle_alpha   90.00
_cell.angle_beta   90.00
_cell.angle_gamma   90.00
#
_symmetry.space_group_name_H-M   'P 1'
#
loop_
_entity.id
_entity.type
_entity.pdbx_description
1 polymer ?
#
loop_
_entity_poly.entity_id
_entity_poly.type
_entity_poly.pdbx_seq_one_letter_code
_entity_poly.pdbx_strand_id
1 'polypeptide(L)'
;MTAKRKIFVVDTNVLIHDPTSILRFKEHDVVIPIVVLEELDNIKVGMSEIARNVRQVSRLLDELVEKANGDISHGIKLPSVTKDIETGHLYFHMEEARSPLPFGLSGRSSDNALLGITLDLSKTHPDRQVILVSKDINLRLKARALGMLAEDYTNDQVLDDANLLYTGAEKLDADFWETHSKNMESWKEEGRTFYRLRGPKARAWLPNLFLYSTEQRPFEAVVRRIENETAIIEVVKDYASERNKVWGIHARNREQNFALNLLMDPEVDFVSLLGQAGTGKTLLTLAAALMQTLESKRYTEIIMTRMTVPVGEDIGFLPGTEEEKMGPWMGALEDNLDVLQETATQDHGAWGRAATHDLLRSRIRIKSLNFMRG
;
A
#
# COMPACT_ATOMS: atom_id res chain seq x y z
N MET A 1 -7.15 18.27 -33.54
CA MET A 1 -7.78 16.95 -33.73
C MET A 1 -7.90 16.33 -32.34
N THR A 2 -9.10 16.19 -31.81
CA THR A 2 -9.33 15.47 -30.55
C THR A 2 -8.86 14.02 -30.75
N ALA A 3 -7.95 13.55 -29.91
CA ALA A 3 -7.44 12.18 -29.99
C ALA A 3 -8.63 11.21 -29.85
N LYS A 4 -8.84 10.34 -30.85
CA LYS A 4 -9.91 9.33 -30.79
C LYS A 4 -9.66 8.39 -29.60
N ARG A 5 -10.71 8.05 -28.84
CA ARG A 5 -10.61 7.10 -27.73
C ARG A 5 -10.11 5.74 -28.22
N LYS A 6 -9.06 5.23 -27.57
CA LYS A 6 -8.51 3.89 -27.84
C LYS A 6 -9.33 2.81 -27.14
N ILE A 7 -9.11 1.56 -27.53
CA ILE A 7 -9.66 0.37 -26.89
C ILE A 7 -8.48 -0.48 -26.41
N PHE A 8 -8.43 -0.74 -25.11
CA PHE A 8 -7.43 -1.62 -24.52
C PHE A 8 -8.05 -2.97 -24.19
N VAL A 9 -7.51 -4.03 -24.78
CA VAL A 9 -7.89 -5.41 -24.44
C VAL A 9 -6.90 -5.91 -23.41
N VAL A 10 -7.39 -6.28 -22.23
CA VAL A 10 -6.55 -6.58 -21.07
C VAL A 10 -6.37 -8.08 -20.92
N ASP A 11 -5.13 -8.51 -20.69
CA ASP A 11 -4.75 -9.88 -20.32
C ASP A 11 -4.95 -10.16 -18.82
N THR A 12 -5.26 -11.40 -18.45
CA THR A 12 -5.43 -11.88 -17.06
C THR A 12 -4.21 -11.56 -16.20
N ASN A 13 -2.99 -11.70 -16.73
CA ASN A 13 -1.76 -11.41 -15.99
C ASN A 13 -1.66 -9.94 -15.53
N VAL A 14 -2.29 -9.02 -16.26
CA VAL A 14 -2.35 -7.61 -15.88
C VAL A 14 -3.23 -7.43 -14.65
N LEU A 15 -4.43 -8.04 -14.67
CA LEU A 15 -5.40 -7.99 -13.57
C LEU A 15 -4.90 -8.71 -12.32
N ILE A 16 -4.23 -9.85 -12.48
CA ILE A 16 -3.65 -10.62 -11.36
C ILE A 16 -2.57 -9.83 -10.64
N HIS A 17 -1.72 -9.12 -11.40
CA HIS A 17 -0.62 -8.38 -10.81
C HIS A 17 -1.07 -7.01 -10.27
N ASP A 18 -2.09 -6.42 -10.86
CA ASP A 18 -2.65 -5.13 -10.43
C ASP A 18 -4.19 -5.16 -10.53
N PRO A 19 -4.87 -5.41 -9.39
CA PRO A 19 -6.33 -5.47 -9.34
C PRO A 19 -7.04 -4.19 -9.78
N THR A 20 -6.35 -3.04 -9.74
CA THR A 20 -6.91 -1.73 -10.07
C THR A 20 -6.58 -1.27 -11.49
N SER A 21 -5.84 -2.08 -12.25
CA SER A 21 -5.33 -1.73 -13.59
C SER A 21 -6.39 -1.20 -14.55
N ILE A 22 -7.62 -1.73 -14.50
CA ILE A 22 -8.74 -1.27 -15.34
C ILE A 22 -9.13 0.20 -15.13
N LEU A 23 -8.79 0.79 -13.98
CA LEU A 23 -9.08 2.18 -13.66
C LEU A 23 -8.03 3.16 -14.23
N ARG A 24 -6.92 2.64 -14.79
CA ARG A 24 -5.74 3.44 -15.14
C ARG A 24 -5.62 3.79 -16.61
N PHE A 25 -6.63 3.43 -17.40
CA PHE A 25 -6.67 3.73 -18.84
C PHE A 25 -7.26 5.11 -19.17
N LYS A 26 -7.47 5.97 -18.16
CA LYS A 26 -7.92 7.37 -18.30
C LYS A 26 -9.17 7.48 -19.19
N GLU A 27 -9.13 8.28 -20.25
CA GLU A 27 -10.25 8.52 -21.16
C GLU A 27 -10.55 7.36 -22.13
N HIS A 28 -9.78 6.27 -22.07
CA HIS A 28 -9.85 5.16 -23.02
C HIS A 28 -10.72 4.01 -22.52
N ASP A 29 -11.30 3.27 -23.46
CA ASP A 29 -12.17 2.14 -23.14
C ASP A 29 -11.34 0.88 -22.87
N VAL A 30 -11.82 0.05 -21.94
CA VAL A 30 -11.19 -1.18 -21.50
C VAL A 30 -12.10 -2.35 -21.82
N VAL A 31 -11.54 -3.41 -22.38
CA VAL A 31 -12.27 -4.64 -22.72
C VAL A 31 -11.66 -5.79 -21.93
N ILE A 32 -12.51 -6.50 -21.19
CA ILE A 32 -12.17 -7.79 -20.56
C ILE A 32 -12.87 -8.90 -21.37
N PRO A 33 -12.10 -9.74 -22.08
CA PRO A 33 -12.63 -10.91 -22.77
C PRO A 33 -13.10 -12.01 -21.82
N ILE A 34 -14.06 -12.83 -22.25
CA ILE A 34 -14.57 -13.96 -21.47
C ILE A 34 -13.48 -14.93 -21.04
N VAL A 35 -12.49 -15.19 -21.91
CA VAL A 35 -11.34 -16.05 -21.58
C VAL A 35 -10.56 -15.55 -20.36
N VAL A 36 -10.48 -14.24 -20.16
CA VAL A 36 -9.82 -13.64 -19.00
C VAL A 36 -10.65 -13.84 -17.74
N LEU A 37 -11.97 -13.72 -17.83
CA LEU A 37 -12.87 -14.00 -16.71
C LEU A 37 -12.79 -15.48 -16.28
N GLU A 38 -12.76 -16.40 -17.24
CA GLU A 38 -12.62 -17.84 -16.99
C GLU A 38 -11.29 -18.17 -16.30
N GLU A 39 -10.20 -17.55 -16.73
CA GLU A 39 -8.89 -17.70 -16.08
C GLU A 39 -8.87 -17.17 -14.65
N LEU A 40 -9.49 -16.01 -14.41
CA LEU A 40 -9.63 -15.47 -13.05
C LEU A 40 -10.40 -16.42 -12.14
N ASP A 41 -11.52 -16.98 -12.59
CA ASP A 41 -12.31 -17.90 -11.78
C ASP A 41 -11.55 -19.20 -11.43
N ASN A 42 -10.75 -19.72 -12.36
CA ASN A 42 -9.91 -20.89 -12.11
C ASN A 42 -8.83 -20.63 -11.04
N ILE A 43 -8.32 -19.41 -10.94
CA ILE A 43 -7.22 -19.03 -10.02
C ILE A 43 -7.73 -18.63 -8.62
N LYS A 44 -9.03 -18.32 -8.49
CA LYS A 44 -9.66 -17.76 -7.28
C LYS A 44 -9.52 -18.61 -6.00
N VAL A 45 -9.19 -19.90 -6.14
CA VAL A 45 -9.11 -20.88 -5.05
C VAL A 45 -7.73 -20.87 -4.38
N GLY A 46 -7.71 -20.71 -3.05
CA GLY A 46 -6.49 -20.83 -2.23
C GLY A 46 -6.10 -19.57 -1.46
N MET A 47 -4.98 -19.66 -0.73
CA MET A 47 -4.47 -18.59 0.15
C MET A 47 -3.29 -17.80 -0.43
N SER A 48 -2.92 -18.03 -1.69
CA SER A 48 -1.81 -17.31 -2.34
C SER A 48 -2.13 -15.83 -2.55
N GLU A 49 -1.08 -15.00 -2.67
CA GLU A 49 -1.20 -13.59 -3.02
C GLU A 49 -1.92 -13.40 -4.37
N ILE A 50 -1.63 -14.28 -5.33
CA ILE A 50 -2.30 -14.35 -6.63
C ILE A 50 -3.82 -14.54 -6.44
N ALA A 51 -4.24 -15.54 -5.64
CA ALA A 51 -5.66 -15.78 -5.37
C ALA A 51 -6.33 -14.62 -4.60
N ARG A 52 -5.58 -13.92 -3.73
CA ARG A 52 -6.05 -12.70 -3.06
C ARG A 52 -6.31 -11.57 -4.06
N ASN A 53 -5.38 -11.34 -4.98
CA ASN A 53 -5.50 -10.29 -6.00
C ASN A 53 -6.67 -10.57 -6.95
N VAL A 54 -6.84 -11.83 -7.37
CA VAL A 54 -8.02 -12.25 -8.15
C VAL A 54 -9.33 -11.97 -7.41
N ARG A 55 -9.40 -12.25 -6.10
CA ARG A 55 -10.59 -11.90 -5.29
C ARG A 55 -10.82 -10.39 -5.23
N GLN A 56 -9.76 -9.57 -5.21
CA GLN A 56 -9.90 -8.11 -5.27
C GLN A 56 -10.42 -7.65 -6.64
N VAL A 57 -9.92 -8.23 -7.75
CA VAL A 57 -10.46 -7.98 -9.09
C VAL A 57 -11.95 -8.31 -9.14
N SER A 58 -12.36 -9.51 -8.68
CA SER A 58 -13.78 -9.89 -8.66
C SER A 58 -14.65 -8.89 -7.89
N ARG A 59 -14.20 -8.44 -6.70
CA ARG A 59 -14.93 -7.45 -5.90
C ARG A 59 -15.06 -6.11 -6.62
N LEU A 60 -13.97 -5.63 -7.23
CA LEU A 60 -13.99 -4.38 -7.99
C LEU A 60 -14.95 -4.46 -9.18
N LEU A 61 -14.95 -5.57 -9.93
CA LEU A 61 -15.88 -5.78 -11.04
C LEU A 61 -17.33 -5.80 -10.55
N ASP A 62 -17.61 -6.45 -9.42
CA ASP A 62 -18.94 -6.52 -8.81
C ASP A 62 -19.43 -5.12 -8.41
N GLU A 63 -18.60 -4.33 -7.72
CA GLU A 63 -18.90 -2.94 -7.35
C GLU A 63 -19.20 -2.05 -8.56
N LEU A 64 -18.49 -2.25 -9.67
CA LEU A 64 -18.71 -1.51 -10.92
C LEU A 64 -20.05 -1.88 -11.57
N VAL A 65 -20.40 -3.17 -11.57
CA VAL A 65 -21.68 -3.67 -12.10
C VAL A 65 -22.85 -3.17 -11.24
N GLU A 66 -22.72 -3.19 -9.91
CA GLU A 66 -23.74 -2.65 -8.99
C GLU A 66 -23.99 -1.16 -9.23
N LYS A 67 -22.92 -0.36 -9.40
CA LYS A 67 -23.04 1.08 -9.71
C LYS A 67 -23.70 1.36 -11.05
N ALA A 68 -23.62 0.43 -12.00
CA ALA A 68 -24.31 0.51 -13.29
C ALA A 68 -25.77 0.02 -13.24
N ASN A 69 -26.32 -0.24 -12.04
CA ASN A 69 -27.63 -0.87 -11.85
C ASN A 69 -27.78 -2.21 -12.61
N GLY A 70 -26.67 -2.92 -12.83
CA GLY A 70 -26.65 -4.18 -13.56
C GLY A 70 -26.75 -4.07 -15.09
N ASP A 71 -26.88 -2.86 -15.67
CA ASP A 71 -26.83 -2.70 -17.14
C ASP A 71 -25.39 -2.63 -17.63
N ILE A 72 -24.90 -3.76 -18.14
CA ILE A 72 -23.55 -3.90 -18.72
C ILE A 72 -23.55 -3.80 -20.25
N SER A 73 -24.72 -3.68 -20.88
CA SER A 73 -24.88 -3.82 -22.34
C SER A 73 -24.20 -2.70 -23.14
N HIS A 74 -24.13 -1.49 -22.57
CA HIS A 74 -23.51 -0.31 -23.17
C HIS A 74 -22.11 0.00 -22.61
N GLY A 75 -21.55 -0.91 -21.81
CA GLY A 75 -20.31 -0.70 -21.08
C GLY A 75 -20.51 0.11 -19.80
N ILE A 76 -19.70 -0.20 -18.79
CA ILE A 76 -19.76 0.43 -17.46
C ILE A 76 -18.81 1.62 -17.44
N LYS A 77 -19.32 2.82 -17.12
CA LYS A 77 -18.45 3.99 -17.00
C LYS A 77 -17.44 3.80 -15.86
N LEU A 78 -16.15 3.93 -16.17
CA LEU A 78 -15.09 3.79 -15.17
C LEU A 78 -15.09 4.99 -14.22
N PRO A 79 -14.90 4.80 -12.90
CA PRO A 79 -14.82 5.90 -11.95
C PRO A 79 -13.55 6.72 -12.20
N SER A 80 -13.66 8.05 -12.10
CA SER A 80 -12.49 8.91 -12.15
C SER A 80 -11.86 9.06 -10.77
N VAL A 81 -10.52 8.97 -10.73
CA VAL A 81 -9.70 9.21 -9.52
C VAL A 81 -9.63 10.71 -9.19
N THR A 82 -9.88 11.59 -10.17
CA THR A 82 -9.89 13.06 -9.99
C THR A 82 -11.11 13.68 -10.69
N LYS A 83 -11.75 14.69 -10.07
CA LYS A 83 -12.99 15.30 -10.59
C LYS A 83 -12.87 15.88 -12.02
N ASP A 84 -11.65 16.09 -12.51
CA ASP A 84 -11.36 16.80 -13.75
C ASP A 84 -10.93 15.90 -14.93
N ILE A 85 -10.81 14.58 -14.74
CA ILE A 85 -10.42 13.66 -15.81
C ILE A 85 -11.65 12.89 -16.31
N GLU A 86 -11.91 13.00 -17.62
CA GLU A 86 -12.92 12.17 -18.29
C GLU A 86 -12.41 10.73 -18.40
N THR A 87 -13.23 9.77 -17.98
CA THR A 87 -12.92 8.34 -18.01
C THR A 87 -13.66 7.60 -19.12
N GLY A 88 -13.04 6.52 -19.61
CA GLY A 88 -13.66 5.60 -20.56
C GLY A 88 -14.65 4.62 -19.93
N HIS A 89 -15.03 3.61 -20.70
CA HIS A 89 -15.95 2.55 -20.27
C HIS A 89 -15.26 1.18 -20.23
N LEU A 90 -15.70 0.34 -19.31
CA LEU A 90 -15.38 -1.07 -19.22
C LEU A 90 -16.41 -1.90 -19.98
N TYR A 91 -15.96 -2.76 -20.88
CA TYR A 91 -16.79 -3.69 -21.63
C TYR A 91 -16.37 -5.13 -21.34
N PHE A 92 -17.36 -6.02 -21.22
CA PHE A 92 -17.14 -7.46 -21.18
C PHE A 92 -17.41 -8.04 -22.56
N HIS A 93 -16.40 -8.69 -23.15
CA HIS A 93 -16.54 -9.30 -24.47
C HIS A 93 -16.84 -10.79 -24.32
N MET A 94 -18.10 -11.16 -24.57
CA MET A 94 -18.62 -12.51 -24.35
C MET A 94 -18.58 -13.42 -25.58
N GLU A 95 -18.24 -12.88 -26.76
CA GLU A 95 -18.20 -13.66 -27.99
C GLU A 95 -16.84 -14.38 -28.16
N GLU A 96 -16.88 -15.59 -28.71
CA GLU A 96 -15.66 -16.28 -29.14
C GLU A 96 -15.06 -15.63 -30.38
N ALA A 97 -13.75 -15.81 -30.57
CA ALA A 97 -13.05 -15.35 -31.77
C ALA A 97 -13.65 -16.00 -33.03
N ARG A 98 -14.09 -15.16 -33.97
CA ARG A 98 -14.65 -15.54 -35.27
C ARG A 98 -13.57 -15.70 -36.33
N SER A 99 -12.47 -14.95 -36.22
CA SER A 99 -11.37 -15.06 -37.18
C SER A 99 -10.42 -16.23 -36.87
N PRO A 100 -10.13 -17.11 -37.83
CA PRO A 100 -9.04 -18.06 -37.66
C PRO A 100 -7.71 -17.30 -37.59
N LEU A 101 -6.90 -17.61 -36.58
CA LEU A 101 -5.55 -17.06 -36.48
C LEU A 101 -4.64 -17.67 -37.57
N PRO A 102 -3.85 -16.86 -38.29
CA PRO A 102 -2.86 -17.36 -39.25
C PRO A 102 -1.71 -18.12 -38.54
N PHE A 103 -0.83 -18.75 -39.32
CA PHE A 103 0.40 -19.42 -38.85
C PHE A 103 0.22 -20.69 -37.98
N GLY A 104 -0.93 -21.38 -38.07
CA GLY A 104 -1.13 -22.63 -37.31
C GLY A 104 -1.39 -22.43 -35.82
N LEU A 105 -1.72 -21.20 -35.41
CA LEU A 105 -2.16 -20.83 -34.06
C LEU A 105 -3.59 -21.31 -33.74
N SER A 106 -4.08 -22.36 -34.40
CA SER A 106 -5.42 -22.93 -34.28
C SER A 106 -5.64 -23.78 -33.02
N GLY A 107 -4.67 -23.81 -32.10
CA GLY A 107 -4.79 -24.51 -30.82
C GLY A 107 -5.69 -23.76 -29.82
N ARG A 108 -6.48 -24.51 -29.03
CA ARG A 108 -7.33 -24.02 -27.93
C ARG A 108 -6.52 -23.60 -26.70
N SER A 109 -5.62 -22.64 -26.86
CA SER A 109 -4.98 -21.95 -25.73
C SER A 109 -5.74 -20.66 -25.46
N SER A 110 -5.85 -20.28 -24.19
CA SER A 110 -6.44 -19.01 -23.78
C SER A 110 -5.73 -17.81 -24.39
N ASP A 111 -4.40 -17.85 -24.53
CA ASP A 111 -3.61 -16.88 -25.30
C ASP A 111 -4.13 -16.70 -26.73
N ASN A 112 -4.40 -17.81 -27.42
CA ASN A 112 -4.85 -17.77 -28.82
C ASN A 112 -6.30 -17.25 -28.91
N ALA A 113 -7.15 -17.60 -27.95
CA ALA A 113 -8.50 -17.03 -27.87
C ALA A 113 -8.45 -15.51 -27.66
N LEU A 114 -7.59 -15.04 -26.75
CA LEU A 114 -7.37 -13.61 -26.49
C LEU A 114 -6.84 -12.86 -27.73
N LEU A 115 -5.86 -13.44 -28.43
CA LEU A 115 -5.36 -12.88 -29.70
C LEU A 115 -6.44 -12.83 -30.78
N GLY A 116 -7.27 -13.88 -30.89
CA GLY A 116 -8.37 -13.92 -31.86
C GLY A 116 -9.42 -12.84 -31.60
N ILE A 117 -9.85 -12.70 -30.34
CA ILE A 117 -10.79 -11.66 -29.91
C ILE A 117 -10.23 -10.26 -30.18
N THR A 118 -8.95 -10.03 -29.85
CA THR A 118 -8.29 -8.74 -30.10
C THR A 118 -8.25 -8.41 -31.60
N LEU A 119 -7.98 -9.41 -32.44
CA LEU A 119 -7.96 -9.24 -33.90
C LEU A 119 -9.35 -8.91 -34.45
N ASP A 120 -10.39 -9.57 -33.95
CA ASP A 120 -11.77 -9.31 -34.35
C ASP A 120 -12.25 -7.93 -33.90
N LEU A 121 -11.88 -7.50 -32.69
CA LEU A 121 -12.13 -6.15 -32.20
C LEU A 121 -11.45 -5.10 -33.09
N SER A 122 -10.21 -5.35 -33.50
CA SER A 122 -9.48 -4.46 -34.43
C SER A 122 -10.17 -4.35 -35.80
N LYS A 123 -10.70 -5.46 -36.33
CA LYS A 123 -11.45 -5.47 -37.61
C LYS A 123 -12.81 -4.79 -37.51
N THR A 124 -13.51 -4.95 -36.40
CA THR A 124 -14.85 -4.36 -36.18
C THR A 124 -14.79 -2.87 -35.85
N HIS A 125 -13.66 -2.38 -35.34
CA HIS A 125 -13.45 -0.97 -35.00
C HIS A 125 -12.30 -0.35 -35.81
N PRO A 126 -12.39 -0.27 -37.16
CA PRO A 126 -11.30 0.24 -38.00
C PRO A 126 -10.97 1.72 -37.73
N ASP A 127 -11.91 2.45 -37.13
CA ASP A 127 -11.78 3.86 -36.78
C ASP A 127 -11.06 4.12 -35.45
N ARG A 128 -10.78 3.08 -34.64
CA ARG A 128 -10.18 3.20 -33.30
C ARG A 128 -8.96 2.30 -33.19
N GLN A 129 -7.97 2.71 -32.40
CA GLN A 129 -6.83 1.85 -32.10
C GLN A 129 -7.23 0.83 -31.05
N VAL A 130 -7.14 -0.46 -31.40
CA VAL A 130 -7.28 -1.60 -30.49
C VAL A 130 -5.89 -2.07 -30.10
N ILE A 131 -5.60 -2.10 -28.81
CA ILE A 131 -4.28 -2.38 -28.25
C ILE A 131 -4.40 -3.51 -27.24
N LEU A 132 -3.62 -4.58 -27.41
CA LEU A 132 -3.46 -5.64 -26.41
C LEU A 132 -2.53 -5.17 -25.30
N VAL A 133 -2.96 -5.28 -24.05
CA VAL A 133 -2.16 -4.96 -22.87
C VAL A 133 -1.86 -6.24 -22.12
N SER A 134 -0.58 -6.60 -22.04
CA SER A 134 -0.12 -7.82 -21.37
C SER A 134 1.24 -7.59 -20.72
N LYS A 135 1.56 -8.33 -19.66
CA LYS A 135 2.90 -8.42 -19.09
C LYS A 135 3.78 -9.51 -19.73
N ASP A 136 3.20 -10.43 -20.50
CA ASP A 136 3.94 -11.50 -21.17
C ASP A 136 4.52 -11.01 -22.50
N ILE A 137 5.85 -11.03 -22.60
CA ILE A 137 6.59 -10.69 -23.81
C ILE A 137 6.21 -11.58 -24.99
N ASN A 138 5.96 -12.87 -24.76
CA ASN A 138 5.64 -13.83 -25.82
C ASN A 138 4.28 -13.53 -26.43
N LEU A 139 3.28 -13.26 -25.58
CA LEU A 139 1.95 -12.87 -26.03
C LEU A 139 1.99 -11.57 -26.85
N ARG A 140 2.75 -10.57 -26.40
CA ARG A 140 2.94 -9.32 -27.16
C ARG A 140 3.66 -9.52 -28.49
N LEU A 141 4.66 -10.40 -28.55
CA LEU A 141 5.36 -10.73 -29.79
C LEU A 141 4.42 -11.45 -30.79
N LYS A 142 3.61 -12.39 -30.32
CA LYS A 142 2.57 -13.05 -31.14
C LYS A 142 1.59 -12.02 -31.69
N ALA A 143 1.10 -11.10 -30.86
CA ALA A 143 0.17 -10.04 -31.28
C ALA A 143 0.77 -9.15 -32.38
N ARG A 144 2.03 -8.72 -32.22
CA ARG A 144 2.72 -7.91 -33.23
C ARG A 144 2.96 -8.67 -34.53
N ALA A 145 3.29 -9.96 -34.46
CA ALA A 145 3.42 -10.82 -35.64
C ALA A 145 2.10 -10.95 -36.43
N LEU A 146 0.96 -10.82 -35.73
CA LEU A 146 -0.39 -10.80 -36.30
C LEU A 146 -0.82 -9.40 -36.80
N GLY A 147 0.06 -8.38 -36.71
CA GLY A 147 -0.23 -7.01 -37.13
C GLY A 147 -1.06 -6.20 -36.11
N MET A 148 -1.23 -6.69 -34.88
CA MET A 148 -1.94 -5.98 -33.82
C MET A 148 -1.00 -5.06 -33.03
N LEU A 149 -1.56 -4.00 -32.45
CA LEU A 149 -0.85 -3.18 -31.47
C LEU A 149 -0.82 -3.92 -30.14
N ALA A 150 0.35 -3.97 -29.51
CA ALA A 150 0.53 -4.57 -28.19
C ALA A 150 1.52 -3.77 -27.34
N GLU A 151 1.12 -3.48 -26.11
CA GLU A 151 1.84 -2.67 -25.14
C GLU A 151 2.11 -3.48 -23.85
N ASP A 152 3.24 -3.18 -23.21
CA ASP A 152 3.55 -3.73 -21.89
C ASP A 152 2.74 -2.97 -20.84
N TYR A 153 2.21 -3.68 -19.84
CA TYR A 153 1.62 -3.01 -18.69
C TYR A 153 2.72 -2.56 -17.73
N THR A 154 3.24 -1.35 -17.95
CA THR A 154 4.13 -0.67 -17.01
C THR A 154 3.30 0.21 -16.08
N ASN A 155 3.26 -0.17 -14.80
CA ASN A 155 2.77 0.74 -13.79
C ASN A 155 3.89 1.73 -13.42
N ASP A 156 4.14 2.71 -14.27
CA ASP A 156 5.07 3.81 -13.94
C ASP A 156 4.47 4.80 -12.90
N GLN A 157 3.32 4.46 -12.32
CA GLN A 157 2.72 5.15 -11.18
C GLN A 157 2.60 4.21 -9.97
N VAL A 158 3.76 3.87 -9.40
CA VAL A 158 3.86 3.40 -7.99
C VAL A 158 3.40 4.50 -7.00
N LEU A 159 3.00 5.68 -7.48
CA LEU A 159 2.72 6.88 -6.68
C LEU A 159 1.25 7.06 -6.27
N ASP A 160 0.28 6.34 -6.83
CA ASP A 160 -1.16 6.61 -6.54
C ASP A 160 -1.85 5.56 -5.64
N ASP A 161 -1.33 4.34 -5.50
CA ASP A 161 -1.95 3.35 -4.58
C ASP A 161 -1.77 3.73 -3.10
N ALA A 162 -0.69 4.42 -2.75
CA ALA A 162 -0.47 4.88 -1.38
C ALA A 162 -1.46 5.97 -0.95
N ASN A 163 -2.00 6.75 -1.89
CA ASN A 163 -3.01 7.78 -1.62
C ASN A 163 -4.42 7.18 -1.45
N LEU A 164 -4.65 5.96 -1.94
CA LEU A 164 -5.90 5.20 -1.72
C LEU A 164 -5.90 4.48 -0.37
N LEU A 165 -4.73 4.29 0.23
CA LEU A 165 -4.61 3.66 1.55
C LEU A 165 -5.02 4.65 2.63
N TYR A 166 -5.64 4.11 3.68
CA TYR A 166 -5.99 4.88 4.86
C TYR A 166 -4.75 5.58 5.42
N THR A 167 -4.76 6.92 5.40
CA THR A 167 -3.61 7.76 5.78
C THR A 167 -3.37 7.77 7.28
N GLY A 168 -4.36 7.38 8.08
CA GLY A 168 -4.33 7.49 9.54
C GLY A 168 -4.37 8.93 10.05
N ALA A 169 -4.60 9.93 9.18
CA ALA A 169 -4.67 11.33 9.57
C ALA A 169 -5.75 12.10 8.79
N GLU A 170 -6.49 12.97 9.47
CA GLU A 170 -7.53 13.83 8.92
C GLU A 170 -7.24 15.31 9.25
N LYS A 171 -7.33 16.19 8.25
CA LYS A 171 -7.26 17.64 8.44
C LYS A 171 -8.61 18.14 8.97
N LEU A 172 -8.60 18.85 10.09
CA LEU A 172 -9.77 19.53 10.63
C LEU A 172 -10.09 20.78 9.82
N ASP A 173 -11.40 21.06 9.66
CA ASP A 173 -11.88 22.26 8.98
C ASP A 173 -11.56 23.53 9.79
N ALA A 174 -11.48 24.69 9.13
CA ALA A 174 -11.14 25.95 9.78
C ALA A 174 -12.15 26.37 10.86
N ASP A 175 -13.43 26.03 10.68
CA ASP A 175 -14.55 26.30 11.60
C ASP A 175 -14.76 25.19 12.64
N PHE A 176 -13.86 24.21 12.70
CA PHE A 176 -14.00 23.04 13.59
C PHE A 176 -14.22 23.44 15.05
N TRP A 177 -13.42 24.39 15.55
CA TRP A 177 -13.54 24.86 16.92
C TRP A 177 -14.81 25.67 17.15
N GLU A 178 -15.28 26.43 16.16
CA GLU A 178 -16.52 27.21 16.28
C GLU A 178 -17.75 26.31 16.36
N THR A 179 -17.73 25.20 15.61
CA THR A 179 -18.82 24.23 15.53
C THR A 179 -18.82 23.23 16.72
N HIS A 180 -17.66 22.88 17.26
CA HIS A 180 -17.51 21.82 18.27
C HIS A 180 -17.15 22.32 19.69
N SER A 181 -16.84 23.61 19.89
CA SER A 181 -16.46 24.14 21.21
C SER A 181 -17.59 24.22 22.24
N LYS A 182 -18.85 24.40 21.80
CA LYS A 182 -19.97 24.73 22.71
C LYS A 182 -20.24 23.69 23.81
N ASN A 183 -19.90 22.42 23.58
CA ASN A 183 -20.07 21.33 24.54
C ASN A 183 -18.78 20.51 24.73
N MET A 184 -17.62 21.15 24.53
CA MET A 184 -16.34 20.47 24.67
C MET A 184 -15.92 20.42 26.14
N GLU A 185 -15.64 19.21 26.62
CA GLU A 185 -15.03 19.01 27.94
C GLU A 185 -13.54 18.79 27.75
N SER A 186 -12.71 19.39 28.60
CA SER A 186 -11.26 19.17 28.62
C SER A 186 -10.80 18.78 30.02
N TRP A 187 -9.87 17.83 30.08
CA TRP A 187 -9.25 17.41 31.35
C TRP A 187 -7.80 17.02 31.12
N LYS A 188 -7.06 16.90 32.22
CA LYS A 188 -5.71 16.36 32.24
C LYS A 188 -5.67 15.12 33.11
N GLU A 189 -4.99 14.09 32.62
CA GLU A 189 -4.80 12.82 33.31
C GLU A 189 -3.37 12.35 33.04
N GLU A 190 -2.61 12.06 34.10
CA GLU A 190 -1.20 11.67 34.03
C GLU A 190 -0.31 12.59 33.16
N GLY A 191 -0.60 13.89 33.17
CA GLY A 191 0.14 14.89 32.38
C GLY A 191 -0.26 14.96 30.90
N ARG A 192 -1.14 14.06 30.44
CA ARG A 192 -1.74 14.07 29.10
C ARG A 192 -2.98 14.96 29.10
N THR A 193 -3.27 15.59 27.96
CA THR A 193 -4.41 16.49 27.81
C THR A 193 -5.44 15.85 26.89
N PHE A 194 -6.68 15.76 27.36
CA PHE A 194 -7.78 15.12 26.66
C PHE A 194 -8.91 16.10 26.40
N TYR A 195 -9.63 15.87 25.30
CA TYR A 195 -10.87 16.57 24.97
C TYR A 195 -11.95 15.56 24.62
N ARG A 196 -13.18 15.83 25.08
CA ARG A 196 -14.39 15.12 24.65
C ARG A 196 -15.15 16.00 23.69
N LEU A 197 -15.34 15.48 22.48
CA LEU A 197 -15.99 16.17 21.37
C LEU A 197 -17.31 15.51 21.03
N ARG A 198 -18.31 16.31 20.71
CA ARG A 198 -19.62 15.85 20.22
C ARG A 198 -19.88 16.41 18.84
N GLY A 199 -20.32 15.58 17.91
CA GLY A 199 -20.67 16.01 16.56
C GLY A 199 -20.82 14.84 15.59
N PRO A 200 -21.47 15.05 14.43
CA PRO A 200 -21.64 14.00 13.42
C PRO A 200 -20.30 13.47 12.89
N LYS A 201 -19.27 14.32 12.77
CA LYS A 201 -17.91 13.89 12.38
C LYS A 201 -17.23 13.02 13.44
N ALA A 202 -17.42 13.33 14.73
CA ALA A 202 -16.83 12.56 15.82
C ALA A 202 -17.29 11.08 15.84
N ARG A 203 -18.48 10.79 15.27
CA ARG A 203 -19.03 9.44 15.13
C ARG A 203 -18.36 8.62 14.03
N ALA A 204 -17.81 9.28 13.03
CA ALA A 204 -17.22 8.66 11.85
C ALA A 204 -15.72 8.38 12.00
N TRP A 205 -15.08 8.93 13.04
CA TRP A 205 -13.68 8.68 13.31
C TRP A 205 -13.42 7.24 13.72
N LEU A 206 -12.14 6.87 13.75
CA LEU A 206 -11.66 5.57 14.20
C LEU A 206 -10.62 5.78 15.30
N PRO A 207 -10.48 4.82 16.24
CA PRO A 207 -9.35 4.83 17.17
C PRO A 207 -8.01 4.93 16.42
N ASN A 208 -7.05 5.64 17.01
CA ASN A 208 -5.73 5.93 16.47
C ASN A 208 -5.71 6.79 15.19
N LEU A 209 -6.84 7.40 14.82
CA LEU A 209 -6.87 8.46 13.80
C LEU A 209 -6.22 9.72 14.36
N PHE A 210 -5.25 10.28 13.65
CA PHE A 210 -4.71 11.60 13.95
C PHE A 210 -5.58 12.71 13.36
N LEU A 211 -5.79 13.76 14.15
CA LEU A 211 -6.50 14.96 13.76
C LEU A 211 -5.52 16.12 13.78
N TYR A 212 -5.50 16.94 12.73
CA TYR A 212 -4.62 18.10 12.71
C TYR A 212 -5.26 19.35 12.12
N SER A 213 -4.86 20.51 12.63
CA SER A 213 -5.17 21.81 12.05
C SER A 213 -3.89 22.60 11.83
N THR A 214 -3.82 23.27 10.67
CA THR A 214 -2.69 24.13 10.27
C THR A 214 -3.03 25.62 10.35
N GLU A 215 -4.28 25.99 10.68
CA GLU A 215 -4.77 27.36 10.61
C GLU A 215 -4.98 27.97 12.00
N GLN A 216 -4.62 29.24 12.16
CA GLN A 216 -4.67 30.08 13.38
C GLN A 216 -3.88 29.55 14.59
N ARG A 217 -4.10 28.31 15.01
CA ARG A 217 -3.39 27.61 16.09
C ARG A 217 -3.11 26.17 15.67
N PRO A 218 -1.83 25.80 15.45
CA PRO A 218 -1.45 24.43 15.21
C PRO A 218 -2.01 23.53 16.32
N PHE A 219 -2.72 22.49 15.91
CA PHE A 219 -3.31 21.53 16.82
C PHE A 219 -3.14 20.14 16.23
N GLU A 220 -2.67 19.22 17.05
CA GLU A 220 -2.49 17.82 16.68
C GLU A 220 -3.03 16.95 17.83
N ALA A 221 -3.89 16.01 17.50
CA ALA A 221 -4.49 15.08 18.45
C ALA A 221 -4.63 13.68 17.85
N VAL A 222 -4.82 12.69 18.71
CA VAL A 222 -5.13 11.31 18.33
C VAL A 222 -6.46 10.89 18.96
N VAL A 223 -7.32 10.24 18.19
CA VAL A 223 -8.58 9.69 18.67
C VAL A 223 -8.29 8.44 19.51
N ARG A 224 -8.70 8.44 20.79
CA ARG A 224 -8.47 7.31 21.70
C ARG A 224 -9.64 6.35 21.74
N ARG A 225 -10.85 6.88 21.86
CA ARG A 225 -12.07 6.09 21.98
C ARG A 225 -13.27 6.87 21.50
N ILE A 226 -14.30 6.13 21.08
CA ILE A 226 -15.58 6.68 20.65
C ILE A 226 -16.64 6.07 21.56
N GLU A 227 -17.40 6.94 22.23
CA GLU A 227 -18.40 6.57 23.23
C GLU A 227 -19.72 7.29 22.93
N ASN A 228 -20.80 6.54 22.66
CA ASN A 228 -22.18 7.05 22.60
C ASN A 228 -22.30 8.43 21.94
N GLU A 229 -21.83 8.55 20.71
CA GLU A 229 -21.86 9.77 19.88
C GLU A 229 -20.84 10.85 20.22
N THR A 230 -19.85 10.52 21.05
CA THR A 230 -18.75 11.40 21.44
C THR A 230 -17.40 10.76 21.15
N ALA A 231 -16.41 11.56 20.76
CA ALA A 231 -15.04 11.09 20.60
C ALA A 231 -14.17 11.69 21.69
N ILE A 232 -13.33 10.85 22.30
CA ILE A 232 -12.30 11.29 23.23
C ILE A 232 -10.98 11.32 22.47
N ILE A 233 -10.40 12.51 22.40
CA ILE A 233 -9.15 12.77 21.71
C ILE A 233 -8.08 13.19 22.72
N GLU A 234 -6.84 12.79 22.47
CA GLU A 234 -5.66 13.15 23.26
C GLU A 234 -4.77 14.06 22.43
N VAL A 235 -4.23 15.13 23.02
CA VAL A 235 -3.20 15.96 22.36
C VAL A 235 -1.95 15.12 22.15
N VAL A 236 -1.43 15.10 20.91
CA VAL A 236 -0.22 14.31 20.62
C VAL A 236 0.97 14.84 21.41
N LYS A 237 1.88 13.93 21.77
CA LYS A 237 3.17 14.31 22.32
C LYS A 237 4.04 14.88 21.20
N ASP A 238 4.70 16.01 21.47
CA ASP A 238 5.60 16.67 20.53
C ASP A 238 6.99 16.01 20.55
N TYR A 239 7.21 15.05 19.64
CA TYR A 239 8.50 14.41 19.41
C TYR A 239 9.42 15.22 18.49
N ALA A 240 9.00 16.37 17.96
CA ALA A 240 9.91 17.29 17.27
C ALA A 240 10.75 18.09 18.26
N SER A 241 10.29 18.22 19.51
CA SER A 241 11.06 18.82 20.60
C SER A 241 12.28 18.00 20.99
N GLU A 242 13.42 18.68 21.15
CA GLU A 242 14.68 18.10 21.65
C GLU A 242 14.54 17.41 23.02
N ARG A 243 13.53 17.78 23.82
CA ARG A 243 13.28 17.18 25.15
C ARG A 243 12.62 15.81 25.09
N ASN A 244 11.96 15.48 23.97
CA ASN A 244 11.14 14.29 23.83
C ASN A 244 11.78 13.25 22.89
N LYS A 245 13.09 13.35 22.62
CA LYS A 245 13.80 12.43 21.73
C LYS A 245 13.55 10.97 22.10
N VAL A 246 13.39 10.14 21.08
CA VAL A 246 13.32 8.68 21.20
C VAL A 246 14.65 8.12 20.75
N TRP A 247 15.44 7.63 21.70
CA TRP A 247 16.80 7.11 21.44
C TRP A 247 17.66 8.10 20.63
N GLY A 248 17.64 9.37 21.03
CA GLY A 248 18.36 10.45 20.35
C GLY A 248 17.69 11.02 19.09
N ILE A 249 16.63 10.39 18.58
CA ILE A 249 15.92 10.84 17.36
C ILE A 249 14.73 11.73 17.72
N HIS A 250 14.59 12.88 17.06
CA HIS A 250 13.39 13.70 17.06
C HIS A 250 12.66 13.62 15.72
N ALA A 251 11.35 13.86 15.72
CA ALA A 251 10.54 13.92 14.51
C ALA A 251 10.88 15.18 13.70
N ARG A 252 11.10 15.02 12.38
CA ARG A 252 11.41 16.15 11.47
C ARG A 252 10.19 16.79 10.84
N ASN A 253 9.05 16.10 10.86
CA ASN A 253 7.77 16.55 10.34
C ASN A 253 6.64 15.89 11.13
N ARG A 254 5.41 16.33 10.85
CA ARG A 254 4.19 15.85 11.50
C ARG A 254 3.99 14.34 11.32
N GLU A 255 4.26 13.81 10.13
CA GLU A 255 4.06 12.40 9.83
C GLU A 255 5.00 11.51 10.67
N GLN A 256 6.25 11.93 10.88
CA GLN A 256 7.17 11.27 11.81
C GLN A 256 6.75 11.44 13.27
N ASN A 257 6.19 12.61 13.64
CA ASN A 257 5.66 12.85 14.98
C ASN A 257 4.52 11.87 15.29
N PHE A 258 3.60 11.68 14.35
CA PHE A 258 2.50 10.73 14.45
C PHE A 258 3.00 9.29 14.53
N ALA A 259 3.98 8.92 13.69
CA ALA A 259 4.59 7.59 13.74
C ALA A 259 5.21 7.30 15.12
N LEU A 260 5.95 8.25 15.71
CA LEU A 260 6.52 8.08 17.05
C LEU A 260 5.45 8.02 18.14
N ASN A 261 4.36 8.79 18.03
CA ASN A 261 3.24 8.68 18.96
C ASN A 261 2.62 7.28 18.92
N LEU A 262 2.43 6.67 17.75
CA LEU A 262 1.93 5.29 17.65
C LEU A 262 2.95 4.26 18.16
N LEU A 263 4.21 4.36 17.73
CA LEU A 263 5.24 3.39 18.07
C LEU A 263 5.57 3.36 19.57
N MET A 264 5.45 4.51 20.25
CA MET A 264 5.69 4.64 21.68
C MET A 264 4.45 4.43 22.54
N ASP A 265 3.30 4.14 21.92
CA ASP A 265 2.06 3.91 22.65
C ASP A 265 1.93 2.45 23.10
N PRO A 266 1.94 2.18 24.41
CA PRO A 266 1.79 0.83 24.94
C PRO A 266 0.44 0.16 24.66
N GLU A 267 -0.59 0.94 24.29
CA GLU A 267 -1.95 0.46 24.01
C GLU A 267 -2.14 0.06 22.53
N VAL A 268 -1.12 0.27 21.67
CA VAL A 268 -1.18 -0.05 20.25
C VAL A 268 -0.31 -1.28 19.95
N ASP A 269 -0.94 -2.43 19.79
CA ASP A 269 -0.23 -3.71 19.58
C ASP A 269 0.42 -3.83 18.20
N PHE A 270 -0.13 -3.14 17.19
CA PHE A 270 0.29 -3.27 15.81
C PHE A 270 0.29 -1.92 15.09
N VAL A 271 1.45 -1.56 14.52
CA VAL A 271 1.63 -0.32 13.77
C VAL A 271 2.09 -0.66 12.35
N SER A 272 1.36 -0.16 11.36
CA SER A 272 1.76 -0.20 9.96
C SER A 272 2.24 1.19 9.54
N LEU A 273 3.46 1.27 9.00
CA LEU A 273 4.04 2.53 8.49
C LEU A 273 4.26 2.45 6.99
N LEU A 274 3.62 3.35 6.27
CA LEU A 274 3.75 3.52 4.83
C LEU A 274 4.41 4.87 4.55
N GLY A 275 5.19 4.94 3.46
CA GLY A 275 5.85 6.17 3.05
C GLY A 275 6.97 5.91 2.06
N GLN A 276 7.39 6.96 1.35
CA GLN A 276 8.44 6.88 0.33
C GLN A 276 9.77 6.33 0.88
N ALA A 277 10.63 5.85 -0.01
CA ALA A 277 11.98 5.44 0.38
C ALA A 277 12.72 6.62 1.03
N GLY A 278 13.48 6.35 2.10
CA GLY A 278 14.24 7.39 2.81
C GLY A 278 13.46 8.22 3.84
N THR A 279 12.16 7.99 4.05
CA THR A 279 11.36 8.77 5.04
C THR A 279 11.61 8.41 6.51
N GLY A 280 12.55 7.50 6.80
CA GLY A 280 12.97 7.16 8.17
C GLY A 280 12.12 6.09 8.88
N LYS A 281 11.23 5.38 8.18
CA LYS A 281 10.36 4.33 8.78
C LYS A 281 11.14 3.35 9.67
N THR A 282 12.14 2.69 9.10
CA THR A 282 12.98 1.71 9.82
C THR A 282 13.74 2.35 10.97
N LEU A 283 14.29 3.56 10.77
CA LEU A 283 15.02 4.30 11.80
C LEU A 283 14.15 4.59 13.02
N LEU A 284 12.94 5.13 12.81
CA LEU A 284 12.00 5.47 13.89
C LEU A 284 11.53 4.22 14.63
N THR A 285 11.22 3.14 13.90
CA THR A 285 10.83 1.86 14.50
C THR A 285 11.94 1.29 15.37
N LEU A 286 13.20 1.32 14.90
CA LEU A 286 14.34 0.84 15.67
C LEU A 286 14.59 1.73 16.90
N ALA A 287 14.54 3.05 16.76
CA ALA A 287 14.68 3.98 17.87
C ALA A 287 13.64 3.71 18.96
N ALA A 288 12.37 3.55 18.58
CA ALA A 288 11.29 3.23 19.50
C ALA A 288 11.47 1.85 20.15
N ALA A 289 11.88 0.84 19.38
CA ALA A 289 12.13 -0.51 19.90
C ALA A 289 13.30 -0.53 20.91
N LEU A 290 14.38 0.20 20.64
CA LEU A 290 15.53 0.33 21.54
C LEU A 290 15.16 1.08 22.82
N MET A 291 14.48 2.22 22.70
CA MET A 291 13.94 2.96 23.83
C MET A 291 13.06 2.06 24.71
N GLN A 292 12.19 1.26 24.09
CA GLN A 292 11.28 0.40 24.84
C GLN A 292 11.95 -0.83 25.47
N THR A 293 13.00 -1.36 24.84
CA THR A 293 13.71 -2.56 25.32
C THR A 293 14.80 -2.25 26.33
N LEU A 294 15.58 -1.19 26.11
CA LEU A 294 16.77 -0.89 26.89
C LEU A 294 16.53 0.15 27.98
N GLU A 295 15.82 1.22 27.65
CA GLU A 295 15.60 2.34 28.57
C GLU A 295 14.36 2.10 29.44
N SER A 296 13.20 1.91 28.82
CA SER A 296 11.95 1.65 29.56
C SER A 296 11.82 0.21 30.06
N LYS A 297 12.61 -0.73 29.51
CA LYS A 297 12.59 -2.17 29.83
C LYS A 297 11.20 -2.81 29.78
N ARG A 298 10.32 -2.32 28.90
CA ARG A 298 8.98 -2.86 28.65
C ARG A 298 9.05 -4.20 27.92
N TYR A 299 10.00 -4.32 27.00
CA TYR A 299 10.25 -5.55 26.24
C TYR A 299 11.62 -6.13 26.56
N THR A 300 11.78 -7.44 26.38
CA THR A 300 13.02 -8.15 26.69
C THR A 300 13.97 -8.24 25.48
N GLU A 301 13.40 -8.32 24.29
CA GLU A 301 14.11 -8.52 23.03
C GLU A 301 13.38 -7.86 21.85
N ILE A 302 14.12 -7.55 20.80
CA ILE A 302 13.63 -7.00 19.53
C ILE A 302 13.78 -8.09 18.48
N ILE A 303 12.68 -8.49 17.85
CA ILE A 303 12.71 -9.45 16.75
C ILE A 303 12.57 -8.69 15.45
N MET A 304 13.54 -8.86 14.56
CA MET A 304 13.49 -8.32 13.21
C MET A 304 13.31 -9.44 12.21
N THR A 305 12.36 -9.24 11.28
CA THR A 305 12.13 -10.14 10.17
C THR A 305 12.09 -9.38 8.85
N ARG A 306 12.55 -10.03 7.79
CA ARG A 306 12.48 -9.51 6.42
C ARG A 306 12.04 -10.64 5.50
N MET A 307 11.07 -10.35 4.63
CA MET A 307 10.71 -11.25 3.53
C MET A 307 11.93 -11.40 2.62
N THR A 308 12.47 -12.61 2.54
CA THR A 308 13.55 -12.95 1.62
C THR A 308 12.91 -13.22 0.27
N VAL A 309 13.16 -12.36 -0.72
CA VAL A 309 12.86 -12.70 -2.12
C VAL A 309 14.08 -13.48 -2.61
N PRO A 310 14.02 -14.81 -2.76
CA PRO A 310 15.20 -15.57 -3.12
C PRO A 310 15.68 -15.13 -4.52
N VAL A 311 16.93 -14.70 -4.61
CA VAL A 311 17.63 -14.55 -5.88
C VAL A 311 18.35 -15.89 -6.13
N GLY A 312 17.57 -16.94 -6.45
CA GLY A 312 18.09 -18.31 -6.63
C GLY A 312 17.40 -19.36 -5.75
N GLU A 313 18.12 -20.42 -5.36
CA GLU A 313 17.59 -21.50 -4.52
C GLU A 313 17.18 -20.99 -3.11
N ASP A 314 16.17 -21.64 -2.53
CA ASP A 314 15.69 -21.33 -1.18
C ASP A 314 16.84 -21.32 -0.16
N ILE A 315 16.81 -20.35 0.75
CA ILE A 315 17.82 -20.12 1.80
C ILE A 315 18.11 -21.37 2.67
N GLY A 316 17.22 -22.35 2.64
CA GLY A 316 17.47 -23.68 3.22
C GLY A 316 18.75 -24.36 2.74
N PHE A 317 19.25 -24.08 1.53
CA PHE A 317 20.35 -24.80 0.89
C PHE A 317 21.75 -24.14 0.98
N LEU A 318 21.85 -22.86 1.38
CA LEU A 318 23.16 -22.22 1.58
C LEU A 318 23.84 -22.74 2.87
N PRO A 319 25.15 -23.04 2.89
CA PRO A 319 25.86 -23.35 4.12
C PRO A 319 25.99 -22.10 5.02
N GLY A 320 25.85 -22.25 6.34
CA GLY A 320 25.98 -21.16 7.33
C GLY A 320 24.78 -21.05 8.29
N THR A 321 24.90 -20.19 9.31
CA THR A 321 23.82 -19.86 10.25
C THR A 321 22.71 -19.03 9.58
N GLU A 322 21.50 -19.01 10.15
CA GLU A 322 20.39 -18.18 9.64
C GLU A 322 20.80 -16.71 9.49
N GLU A 323 21.58 -16.20 10.45
CA GLU A 323 22.08 -14.83 10.49
C GLU A 323 23.08 -14.53 9.37
N GLU A 324 24.03 -15.44 9.12
CA GLU A 324 25.00 -15.33 8.01
C GLU A 324 24.30 -15.35 6.63
N LYS A 325 23.24 -16.15 6.49
CA LYS A 325 22.46 -16.21 5.24
C LYS A 325 21.63 -14.95 5.01
N MET A 326 21.16 -14.32 6.08
CA MET A 326 20.40 -13.07 6.02
C MET A 326 21.30 -11.85 5.85
N GLY A 327 22.60 -11.95 6.17
CA GLY A 327 23.58 -10.85 6.18
C GLY A 327 23.51 -9.86 5.01
N PRO A 328 23.47 -10.31 3.73
CA PRO A 328 23.39 -9.40 2.58
C PRO A 328 22.14 -8.48 2.59
N TRP A 329 21.08 -8.90 3.28
CA TRP A 329 19.80 -8.19 3.38
C TRP A 329 19.72 -7.32 4.64
N MET A 330 20.74 -7.34 5.50
CA MET A 330 20.74 -6.62 6.78
C MET A 330 21.58 -5.33 6.75
N GLY A 331 22.25 -5.01 5.64
CA GLY A 331 23.08 -3.78 5.56
C GLY A 331 22.31 -2.51 5.96
N ALA A 332 21.08 -2.34 5.47
CA ALA A 332 20.24 -1.20 5.85
C ALA A 332 19.85 -1.19 7.34
N LEU A 333 19.82 -2.34 8.03
CA LEU A 333 19.63 -2.38 9.48
C LEU A 333 20.90 -1.85 10.18
N GLU A 334 22.06 -2.40 9.81
CA GLU A 334 23.34 -2.03 10.41
C GLU A 334 23.59 -0.52 10.25
N ASP A 335 23.33 0.04 9.06
CA ASP A 335 23.44 1.49 8.81
C ASP A 335 22.56 2.30 9.77
N ASN A 336 21.32 1.85 10.06
CA ASN A 336 20.45 2.55 11.01
C ASN A 336 20.92 2.39 12.46
N LEU A 337 21.47 1.23 12.82
CA LEU A 337 22.02 1.00 14.16
C LEU A 337 23.24 1.88 14.42
N ASP A 338 24.11 2.08 13.43
CA ASP A 338 25.26 2.98 13.53
C ASP A 338 24.81 4.44 13.75
N VAL A 339 23.81 4.91 13.00
CA VAL A 339 23.22 6.25 13.21
C VAL A 339 22.66 6.40 14.63
N LEU A 340 21.94 5.39 15.13
CA LEU A 340 21.37 5.40 16.47
C LEU A 340 22.44 5.35 17.57
N GLN A 341 23.57 4.71 17.30
CA GLN A 341 24.72 4.68 18.22
C GLN A 341 25.42 6.03 18.30
N GLU A 342 25.68 6.69 17.16
CA GLU A 342 26.28 8.03 17.15
C GLU A 342 25.42 9.04 17.92
N THR A 343 24.10 8.90 17.79
CA THR A 343 23.16 9.81 18.45
C THR A 343 23.06 9.55 19.95
N ALA A 344 23.13 8.29 20.39
CA ALA A 344 23.08 7.90 21.80
C ALA A 344 24.39 8.19 22.57
N THR A 345 25.53 8.29 21.86
CA THR A 345 26.86 8.32 22.47
C THR A 345 27.54 9.68 22.45
N GLN A 346 26.80 10.76 22.15
CA GLN A 346 27.34 12.12 22.24
C GLN A 346 27.88 12.49 23.64
N ASP A 347 27.53 11.73 24.69
CA ASP A 347 28.05 11.91 26.06
C ASP A 347 29.12 10.90 26.50
N HIS A 348 29.43 9.84 25.73
CA HIS A 348 30.31 8.75 26.18
C HIS A 348 31.39 8.40 25.15
N GLY A 349 32.66 8.50 25.55
CA GLY A 349 33.83 8.28 24.69
C GLY A 349 33.94 6.88 24.05
N ALA A 350 35.02 6.65 23.29
CA ALA A 350 35.17 5.49 22.41
C ALA A 350 34.94 4.10 23.05
N TRP A 351 35.21 3.95 24.35
CA TRP A 351 35.01 2.71 25.09
C TRP A 351 33.53 2.43 25.43
N GLY A 352 32.72 3.49 25.65
CA GLY A 352 31.28 3.37 25.85
C GLY A 352 30.54 2.99 24.57
N ARG A 353 31.06 3.37 23.40
CA ARG A 353 30.50 3.01 22.09
C ARG A 353 30.55 1.50 21.81
N ALA A 354 31.70 0.86 22.06
CA ALA A 354 31.85 -0.59 21.83
C ALA A 354 30.97 -1.44 22.75
N ALA A 355 30.92 -1.09 24.06
CA ALA A 355 30.05 -1.77 25.01
C ALA A 355 28.55 -1.60 24.68
N THR A 356 28.18 -0.43 24.13
CA THR A 356 26.82 -0.14 23.68
C THR A 356 26.48 -0.92 22.42
N HIS A 357 27.43 -1.08 21.49
CA HIS A 357 27.24 -1.87 20.26
C HIS A 357 26.93 -3.34 20.56
N ASP A 358 27.74 -3.98 21.40
CA ASP A 358 27.52 -5.39 21.80
C ASP A 358 26.20 -5.57 22.55
N LEU A 359 25.85 -4.60 23.41
CA LEU A 359 24.60 -4.62 24.16
C LEU A 359 23.39 -4.47 23.23
N LEU A 360 23.45 -3.58 22.24
CA LEU A 360 22.40 -3.42 21.23
C LEU A 360 22.21 -4.70 20.43
N ARG A 361 23.31 -5.29 19.92
CA ARG A 361 23.26 -6.55 19.16
C ARG A 361 22.71 -7.70 19.99
N SER A 362 23.04 -7.78 21.28
CA SER A 362 22.54 -8.85 22.16
C SER A 362 21.01 -8.86 22.31
N ARG A 363 20.35 -7.72 22.03
CA ARG A 363 18.89 -7.56 22.16
C ARG A 363 18.14 -7.69 20.84
N ILE A 364 18.82 -7.64 19.71
CA ILE A 364 18.20 -7.74 18.39
C ILE A 364 18.40 -9.16 17.87
N ARG A 365 17.30 -9.86 17.60
CA ARG A 365 17.31 -11.18 16.99
C ARG A 365 16.76 -11.12 15.58
N ILE A 366 17.55 -11.58 14.63
CA ILE A 366 17.13 -11.70 13.24
C ILE A 366 16.45 -13.06 13.06
N LYS A 367 15.22 -13.06 12.55
CA LYS A 367 14.42 -14.27 12.32
C LYS A 367 13.77 -14.23 10.94
N SER A 368 13.85 -15.34 10.23
CA SER A 368 13.06 -15.57 9.03
C SER A 368 11.62 -15.91 9.40
N LEU A 369 10.67 -15.35 8.63
CA LEU A 369 9.24 -15.59 8.80
C LEU A 369 8.89 -17.08 8.76
N ASN A 370 9.61 -17.88 7.97
CA ASN A 370 9.41 -19.33 7.84
C ASN A 370 9.79 -20.12 9.10
N PHE A 371 10.59 -19.53 9.98
CA PHE A 371 11.08 -20.15 11.22
C PHE A 371 10.38 -19.61 12.48
N MET A 372 9.51 -18.59 12.35
CA MET A 372 8.69 -18.12 13.45
C MET A 372 7.51 -19.09 13.66
N ARG A 373 7.71 -20.08 14.53
CA ARG A 373 6.63 -20.91 15.09
C ARG A 373 6.32 -20.41 16.51
N GLY A 374 5.03 -20.24 16.81
CA GLY A 374 4.54 -19.87 18.14
C GLY A 374 4.78 -20.94 19.18
#